data_AF-A0A7J7JZQ3-F1
#
_entry.id   AF-A0A7J7JZQ3-F1
#
_cell.length_a   1.000
_cell.length_b   1.000
_cell.length_c   1.000
_cell.angle_alpha   90.00
_cell.angle_beta   90.00
_cell.angle_gamma   90.00
#
_symmetry.space_group_name_H-M   'P 1'
#
loop_
_entity.id
_entity.type
_entity.pdbx_description
1 polymer ?
#
loop_
_entity_poly.entity_id
_entity_poly.type
_entity_poly.pdbx_seq_one_letter_code
_entity_poly.pdbx_strand_id
1 'polypeptide(L)'
;MLRMQVFIKSYQSGSMLSRSVNSNEVSSCLIKSISFFKKKSQTSSEDTSDSANAEVMKEYQYDETPPLPPKTHYLPPADVPQTILSIARKVSDDPSVSLKTEFVDNATKFEILTKCIAEFDFQIPSYELAELKSVGDVVTYYSLPRQPVSEEDKLKNSDLPKNLHLQLEPVRFTEDTKSFFKDKTAFPQRDTIVTSLKYRNIYKGYQNPKIYTKKKGYSYF
;
A
#
# COMPACT_ATOMS: atom_id res chain seq x y z
N MET A 1 30.27 33.06 -6.64
CA MET A 1 30.55 32.00 -7.65
C MET A 1 31.08 30.78 -6.89
N LEU A 2 30.22 29.83 -6.50
CA LEU A 2 30.63 28.57 -5.88
C LEU A 2 29.93 27.43 -6.61
N ARG A 3 30.75 26.58 -7.25
CA ARG A 3 30.37 25.40 -8.02
C ARG A 3 29.96 24.28 -7.05
N MET A 4 28.72 23.82 -7.12
CA MET A 4 28.36 22.51 -6.57
C MET A 4 28.81 21.42 -7.55
N GLN A 5 29.70 20.54 -7.10
CA GLN A 5 30.09 19.34 -7.83
C GLN A 5 29.02 18.26 -7.64
N VAL A 6 28.50 17.79 -8.76
CA VAL A 6 27.59 16.65 -8.86
C VAL A 6 28.44 15.37 -8.81
N PHE A 7 28.18 14.50 -7.83
CA PHE A 7 28.89 13.22 -7.69
C PHE A 7 28.07 12.12 -8.36
N ILE A 8 28.41 11.77 -9.61
CA ILE A 8 27.83 10.64 -10.33
C ILE A 8 28.63 9.40 -9.98
N LYS A 9 28.06 8.47 -9.21
CA LYS A 9 28.64 7.13 -9.01
C LYS A 9 28.30 6.25 -10.20
N SER A 10 29.34 5.86 -10.93
CA SER A 10 29.32 4.89 -12.01
C SER A 10 29.00 3.49 -11.47
N TYR A 11 28.06 2.81 -12.13
CA TYR A 11 27.75 1.41 -11.92
C TYR A 11 28.79 0.58 -12.69
N GLN A 12 29.63 -0.20 -11.99
CA GLN A 12 30.45 -1.24 -12.62
C GLN A 12 29.80 -2.61 -12.43
N SER A 13 29.71 -3.34 -13.53
CA SER A 13 29.25 -4.70 -13.69
C SER A 13 30.15 -5.70 -12.97
N GLY A 14 29.61 -6.39 -11.96
CA GLY A 14 30.24 -7.51 -11.27
C GLY A 14 29.69 -8.85 -11.75
N SER A 15 30.59 -9.75 -12.09
CA SER A 15 30.39 -11.07 -12.68
C SER A 15 29.61 -12.05 -11.80
N MET A 16 28.73 -12.83 -12.43
CA MET A 16 28.03 -13.95 -11.81
C MET A 16 28.96 -15.17 -11.73
N LEU A 17 29.36 -15.52 -10.52
CA LEU A 17 29.91 -16.84 -10.18
C LEU A 17 28.76 -17.68 -9.62
N SER A 18 28.51 -18.79 -10.31
CA SER A 18 27.59 -19.85 -9.93
C SER A 18 27.99 -20.48 -8.60
N ARG A 19 27.05 -20.57 -7.65
CA ARG A 19 27.18 -21.42 -6.46
C ARG A 19 26.10 -22.49 -6.47
N SER A 20 26.59 -23.72 -6.53
CA SER A 20 25.88 -24.98 -6.38
C SER A 20 25.08 -25.02 -5.08
N VAL A 21 23.81 -25.42 -5.19
CA VAL A 21 22.90 -25.70 -4.07
C VAL A 21 23.26 -27.07 -3.52
N ASN A 22 23.72 -27.13 -2.27
CA ASN A 22 23.80 -28.39 -1.54
C ASN A 22 22.54 -28.54 -0.70
N SER A 23 21.59 -29.29 -1.25
CA SER A 23 20.40 -29.76 -0.55
C SER A 23 20.82 -30.85 0.43
N ASN A 24 20.91 -30.54 1.72
CA ASN A 24 20.81 -31.48 2.85
C ASN A 24 21.01 -30.68 4.14
N GLU A 25 19.90 -30.16 4.70
CA GLU A 25 19.67 -29.92 6.13
C GLU A 25 18.40 -29.05 6.28
N VAL A 26 17.26 -29.63 5.89
CA VAL A 26 15.94 -29.09 6.23
C VAL A 26 15.20 -30.20 6.94
N SER A 27 15.46 -30.37 8.24
CA SER A 27 14.68 -31.27 9.09
C SER A 27 14.92 -30.95 10.56
N SER A 28 14.07 -30.10 11.09
CA SER A 28 13.50 -30.10 12.45
C SER A 28 13.37 -28.68 12.97
N CYS A 29 12.12 -28.18 12.95
CA CYS A 29 11.52 -27.18 13.85
C CYS A 29 10.35 -26.48 13.14
N LEU A 30 9.36 -27.27 12.70
CA LEU A 30 8.05 -26.76 12.31
C LEU A 30 6.97 -27.58 12.99
N ILE A 31 6.86 -27.48 14.31
CA ILE A 31 5.63 -27.77 15.02
C ILE A 31 5.55 -26.83 16.23
N LYS A 32 4.81 -25.73 16.08
CA LYS A 32 3.96 -25.10 17.11
C LYS A 32 3.35 -23.82 16.55
N SER A 33 2.25 -23.99 15.82
CA SER A 33 1.07 -23.12 15.79
C SER A 33 0.42 -23.22 14.41
N ILE A 34 -0.64 -24.02 14.32
CA ILE A 34 -1.90 -23.79 13.58
C ILE A 34 -2.73 -25.02 13.93
N SER A 35 -3.49 -24.92 15.02
CA SER A 35 -4.57 -25.86 15.33
C SER A 35 -5.86 -25.05 15.39
N PHE A 36 -6.38 -24.72 14.21
CA PHE A 36 -7.76 -24.24 14.06
C PHE A 36 -8.62 -25.09 13.12
N PHE A 37 -8.09 -26.16 12.52
CA PHE A 37 -8.88 -27.03 11.66
C PHE A 37 -8.60 -28.51 11.94
N LYS A 38 -9.43 -29.12 12.79
CA LYS A 38 -9.59 -30.58 12.82
C LYS A 38 -10.94 -31.03 13.38
N LYS A 39 -11.83 -31.43 12.46
CA LYS A 39 -12.70 -32.65 12.44
C LYS A 39 -13.95 -32.32 11.63
N LYS A 40 -14.42 -33.14 10.69
CA LYS A 40 -14.47 -34.62 10.61
C LYS A 40 -14.86 -34.94 9.15
N SER A 41 -14.15 -35.66 8.26
CA SER A 41 -13.70 -37.06 8.20
C SER A 41 -14.85 -38.07 8.36
N GLN A 42 -15.34 -38.75 7.31
CA GLN A 42 -15.01 -40.14 6.87
C GLN A 42 -16.29 -40.69 6.17
N THR A 43 -16.36 -41.63 5.22
CA THR A 43 -15.44 -42.59 4.57
C THR A 43 -16.19 -43.32 3.43
N SER A 44 -15.47 -43.55 2.32
CA SER A 44 -15.48 -44.67 1.35
C SER A 44 -16.69 -45.62 1.17
N SER A 45 -17.11 -45.82 -0.08
CA SER A 45 -17.04 -47.12 -0.79
C SER A 45 -17.32 -46.96 -2.29
N GLU A 46 -16.69 -47.83 -3.10
CA GLU A 46 -16.71 -47.92 -4.56
C GLU A 46 -18.10 -48.30 -5.14
N ASP A 47 -18.42 -47.82 -6.35
CA ASP A 47 -18.81 -48.64 -7.52
C ASP A 47 -19.36 -47.79 -8.69
N THR A 48 -19.32 -48.40 -9.88
CA THR A 48 -19.33 -47.86 -11.24
C THR A 48 -20.62 -47.24 -11.79
N SER A 49 -20.39 -46.31 -12.74
CA SER A 49 -21.16 -45.97 -13.96
C SER A 49 -22.54 -45.30 -13.88
N ASP A 50 -22.60 -44.18 -14.59
CA ASP A 50 -23.72 -43.59 -15.34
C ASP A 50 -24.55 -42.45 -14.72
N SER A 51 -24.57 -41.37 -15.51
CA SER A 51 -25.57 -40.30 -15.62
C SER A 51 -25.37 -38.99 -14.83
N ALA A 52 -25.55 -37.91 -15.59
CA ALA A 52 -25.83 -36.53 -15.21
C ALA A 52 -24.71 -35.72 -14.54
N ASN A 53 -23.84 -35.14 -15.39
CA ASN A 53 -23.12 -33.91 -15.06
C ASN A 53 -24.12 -32.73 -14.98
N ALA A 54 -24.86 -32.64 -13.88
CA ALA A 54 -25.35 -31.37 -13.38
C ALA A 54 -24.26 -30.82 -12.47
N GLU A 55 -23.29 -30.12 -13.05
CA GLU A 55 -22.35 -29.30 -12.27
C GLU A 55 -23.17 -28.24 -11.55
N VAL A 56 -23.51 -28.54 -10.30
CA VAL A 56 -23.96 -27.57 -9.32
C VAL A 56 -22.86 -26.51 -9.23
N MET A 57 -23.08 -25.40 -9.91
CA MET A 57 -22.33 -24.16 -9.71
C MET A 57 -22.40 -23.84 -8.22
N LYS A 58 -21.34 -24.17 -7.49
CA LYS A 58 -21.18 -23.69 -6.12
C LYS A 58 -21.15 -22.17 -6.21
N GLU A 59 -22.19 -21.56 -5.71
CA GLU A 59 -22.28 -20.12 -5.52
C GLU A 59 -21.09 -19.72 -4.63
N TYR A 60 -20.09 -19.08 -5.24
CA TYR A 60 -18.97 -18.50 -4.51
C TYR A 60 -19.57 -17.35 -3.69
N GLN A 61 -19.91 -17.64 -2.44
CA GLN A 61 -20.29 -16.63 -1.49
C GLN A 61 -19.01 -15.83 -1.19
N TYR A 62 -18.88 -14.67 -1.83
CA TYR A 62 -17.83 -13.72 -1.51
C TYR A 62 -18.12 -13.20 -0.10
N ASP A 63 -17.31 -13.61 0.87
CA ASP A 63 -17.30 -12.98 2.19
C ASP A 63 -17.13 -11.47 1.97
N GLU A 64 -17.98 -10.67 2.62
CA GLU A 64 -17.95 -9.21 2.45
C GLU A 64 -16.54 -8.70 2.67
N THR A 65 -16.05 -7.91 1.71
CA THR A 65 -14.69 -7.37 1.77
C THR A 65 -14.51 -6.63 3.09
N PRO A 66 -13.56 -7.05 3.95
CA PRO A 66 -13.39 -6.40 5.25
C PRO A 66 -13.12 -4.92 5.06
N PRO A 67 -13.64 -4.06 5.96
CA PRO A 67 -13.45 -2.63 5.87
C PRO A 67 -11.95 -2.31 5.86
N LEU A 68 -11.56 -1.32 5.04
CA LEU A 68 -10.17 -0.90 4.96
C LEU A 68 -9.68 -0.47 6.35
N PRO A 69 -8.47 -0.90 6.77
CA PRO A 69 -7.93 -0.48 8.04
C PRO A 69 -7.75 1.04 8.05
N PRO A 70 -8.03 1.73 9.17
CA PRO A 70 -7.80 3.16 9.28
C PRO A 70 -6.32 3.46 9.09
N LYS A 71 -6.01 4.61 8.47
CA LYS A 71 -4.62 5.06 8.40
C LYS A 71 -4.14 5.40 9.81
N THR A 72 -3.16 4.66 10.31
CA THR A 72 -2.65 4.81 11.68
C THR A 72 -1.74 6.03 11.79
N HIS A 73 -2.07 6.95 12.68
CA HIS A 73 -1.16 8.01 13.10
C HIS A 73 -0.17 7.42 14.10
N TYR A 74 1.12 7.56 13.85
CA TYR A 74 2.15 7.12 14.78
C TYR A 74 2.73 8.32 15.53
N LEU A 75 2.54 8.31 16.85
CA LEU A 75 3.13 9.25 17.79
C LEU A 75 4.19 8.52 18.60
N PRO A 76 5.48 8.90 18.49
CA PRO A 76 6.56 8.19 19.16
C PRO A 76 6.45 8.38 20.68
N PRO A 77 6.44 7.30 21.47
CA PRO A 77 6.57 7.39 22.93
C PRO A 77 7.92 8.03 23.33
N ALA A 78 7.97 8.71 24.47
CA ALA A 78 9.23 9.29 24.96
C ALA A 78 10.29 8.20 25.28
N ASP A 79 9.84 7.00 25.63
CA ASP A 79 10.67 5.89 26.10
C ASP A 79 11.14 4.93 24.98
N VAL A 80 10.87 5.25 23.70
CA VAL A 80 11.30 4.48 22.51
C VAL A 80 12.74 3.96 22.59
N PRO A 81 13.76 4.78 22.89
CA PRO A 81 15.14 4.27 22.92
C PRO A 81 15.34 3.22 24.02
N GLN A 82 14.71 3.39 25.18
CA GLN A 82 14.88 2.47 26.31
C GLN A 82 14.17 1.14 26.07
N THR A 83 12.95 1.19 25.53
CA THR A 83 12.17 -0.01 25.22
C THR A 83 12.86 -0.85 24.15
N ILE A 84 13.33 -0.24 23.06
CA ILE A 84 14.04 -0.96 21.99
C ILE A 84 15.35 -1.58 22.51
N LEU A 85 16.14 -0.84 23.31
CA LEU A 85 17.34 -1.40 23.93
C LEU A 85 17.02 -2.57 24.86
N SER A 86 15.92 -2.50 25.61
CA SER A 86 15.48 -3.60 26.47
C SER A 86 15.07 -4.84 25.68
N ILE A 87 14.39 -4.66 24.54
CA ILE A 87 13.98 -5.74 23.63
C ILE A 87 15.21 -6.38 23.00
N ALA A 88 16.15 -5.56 22.51
CA ALA A 88 17.38 -6.05 21.88
C ALA A 88 18.20 -6.91 22.85
N ARG A 89 18.38 -6.46 24.11
CA ARG A 89 19.07 -7.24 25.16
C ARG A 89 18.36 -8.55 25.51
N LYS A 90 17.02 -8.58 25.49
CA LYS A 90 16.22 -9.78 25.75
C LYS A 90 16.29 -10.82 24.63
N VAL A 91 16.56 -10.40 23.39
CA VAL A 91 16.62 -11.32 22.22
C VAL A 91 18.03 -11.84 21.99
N SER A 92 19.04 -10.99 22.20
CA SER A 92 20.44 -11.34 21.97
C SER A 92 21.13 -11.97 23.19
N ASP A 93 20.46 -11.99 24.35
CA ASP A 93 21.01 -12.43 25.65
C ASP A 93 22.33 -11.73 26.06
N ASP A 94 22.67 -10.62 25.40
CA ASP A 94 23.91 -9.89 25.57
C ASP A 94 23.67 -8.53 26.27
N PRO A 95 24.26 -8.29 27.45
CA PRO A 95 24.10 -7.01 28.16
C PRO A 95 24.90 -5.87 27.50
N SER A 96 25.88 -6.20 26.64
CA SER A 96 26.74 -5.21 25.96
C SER A 96 26.07 -4.52 24.77
N VAL A 97 24.84 -4.90 24.42
CA VAL A 97 24.11 -4.35 23.28
C VAL A 97 23.91 -2.85 23.46
N SER A 98 24.39 -2.12 22.47
CA SER A 98 24.42 -0.66 22.41
C SER A 98 23.75 -0.20 21.12
N LEU A 99 23.45 1.09 21.01
CA LEU A 99 22.83 1.65 19.80
C LEU A 99 23.67 1.44 18.52
N LYS A 100 24.99 1.28 18.67
CA LYS A 100 25.91 1.03 17.56
C LYS A 100 26.02 -0.43 17.16
N THR A 101 25.34 -1.34 17.86
CA THR A 101 25.36 -2.77 17.55
C THR A 101 24.63 -3.01 16.23
N GLU A 102 25.36 -3.56 15.26
CA GLU A 102 24.81 -3.96 13.96
C GLU A 102 24.17 -5.36 14.04
N PHE A 103 23.14 -5.59 13.22
CA PHE A 103 22.52 -6.90 13.10
C PHE A 103 23.38 -7.82 12.24
N VAL A 104 23.98 -8.83 12.87
CA VAL A 104 24.80 -9.84 12.18
C VAL A 104 23.92 -10.91 11.53
N ASP A 105 22.87 -11.33 12.22
CA ASP A 105 21.96 -12.39 11.78
C ASP A 105 20.56 -11.86 11.47
N ASN A 106 19.97 -12.39 10.40
CA ASN A 106 18.64 -12.00 9.96
C ASN A 106 17.54 -12.55 10.88
N ALA A 107 17.75 -13.70 11.55
CA ALA A 107 16.74 -14.23 12.46
C ALA A 107 16.65 -13.39 13.73
N THR A 108 17.78 -12.98 14.31
CA THR A 108 17.80 -12.04 15.45
C THR A 108 17.16 -10.69 15.09
N LYS A 109 17.48 -10.14 13.90
CA LYS A 109 16.85 -8.93 13.39
C LYS A 109 15.33 -9.08 13.27
N PHE A 110 14.86 -10.18 12.68
CA PHE A 110 13.44 -10.44 12.50
C PHE A 110 12.69 -10.51 13.84
N GLU A 111 13.26 -11.19 14.83
CA GLU A 111 12.65 -11.31 16.15
C GLU A 111 12.58 -9.96 16.88
N ILE A 112 13.66 -9.17 16.85
CA ILE A 112 13.68 -7.82 17.44
C ILE A 112 12.61 -6.95 16.80
N LEU A 113 12.56 -6.90 15.46
CA LEU A 113 11.59 -6.07 14.74
C LEU A 113 10.15 -6.52 14.99
N THR A 114 9.90 -7.82 15.09
CA THR A 114 8.56 -8.36 15.39
C THR A 114 8.09 -7.95 16.79
N LYS A 115 8.98 -7.99 17.79
CA LYS A 115 8.68 -7.50 19.14
C LYS A 115 8.45 -5.98 19.14
N CYS A 116 9.24 -5.21 18.39
CA CYS A 116 9.00 -3.76 18.24
C CYS A 116 7.64 -3.46 17.60
N ILE A 117 7.25 -4.19 16.55
CA ILE A 117 5.94 -4.01 15.89
C ILE A 117 4.81 -4.30 16.89
N ALA A 118 4.94 -5.33 17.72
CA ALA A 118 3.94 -5.67 18.73
C ALA A 118 3.83 -4.62 19.85
N GLU A 119 4.95 -4.01 20.25
CA GLU A 119 4.99 -3.00 21.33
C GLU A 119 4.49 -1.63 20.86
N PHE A 120 4.83 -1.22 19.63
CA PHE A 120 4.48 0.10 19.10
C PHE A 120 3.22 0.11 18.22
N ASP A 121 2.66 -1.06 17.90
CA ASP A 121 1.56 -1.26 16.95
C ASP A 121 1.79 -0.52 15.62
N PHE A 122 3.06 -0.47 15.19
CA PHE A 122 3.48 0.24 13.99
C PHE A 122 4.39 -0.61 13.12
N GLN A 123 3.90 -0.90 11.91
CA GLN A 123 4.55 -1.79 10.95
C GLN A 123 5.65 -1.09 10.15
N ILE A 124 6.71 -1.84 9.86
CA ILE A 124 7.83 -1.37 9.04
C ILE A 124 7.62 -1.87 7.60
N PRO A 125 7.58 -0.98 6.60
CA PRO A 125 7.48 -1.36 5.20
C PRO A 125 8.79 -1.98 4.70
N SER A 126 8.66 -2.83 3.68
CA SER A 126 9.78 -3.61 3.13
C SER A 126 10.99 -2.77 2.71
N TYR A 127 10.75 -1.58 2.12
CA TYR A 127 11.84 -0.72 1.67
C TYR A 127 12.70 -0.18 2.83
N GLU A 128 12.09 0.06 4.01
CA GLU A 128 12.81 0.56 5.19
C GLU A 128 13.57 -0.57 5.89
N LEU A 129 13.12 -1.83 5.79
CA LEU A 129 13.81 -2.97 6.38
C LEU A 129 15.26 -3.12 5.90
N ALA A 130 15.55 -2.77 4.65
CA ALA A 130 16.90 -2.83 4.09
C ALA A 130 17.84 -1.75 4.67
N GLU A 131 17.28 -0.63 5.11
CA GLU A 131 18.02 0.50 5.68
C GLU A 131 18.36 0.28 7.15
N LEU A 132 17.56 -0.50 7.88
CA LEU A 132 17.75 -0.83 9.29
C LEU A 132 18.90 -1.84 9.48
N LYS A 133 20.13 -1.35 9.71
CA LYS A 133 21.33 -2.19 9.89
C LYS A 133 21.77 -2.30 11.35
N SER A 134 21.46 -1.30 12.16
CA SER A 134 21.82 -1.25 13.57
C SER A 134 20.60 -1.03 14.46
N VAL A 135 20.75 -1.33 15.75
CA VAL A 135 19.72 -1.02 16.76
C VAL A 135 19.44 0.49 16.81
N GLY A 136 20.46 1.32 16.58
CA GLY A 136 20.32 2.77 16.48
C GLY A 136 19.42 3.20 15.34
N ASP A 137 19.49 2.54 14.18
CA ASP A 137 18.61 2.84 13.03
C ASP A 137 17.15 2.51 13.36
N VAL A 138 16.90 1.46 14.15
CA VAL A 138 15.55 1.11 14.61
C VAL A 138 15.04 2.16 15.60
N VAL A 139 15.90 2.68 16.47
CA VAL A 139 15.54 3.76 17.40
C VAL A 139 15.21 5.05 16.63
N THR A 140 16.02 5.45 15.66
CA THR A 140 15.76 6.67 14.86
C THR A 140 14.47 6.53 14.07
N TYR A 141 14.20 5.33 13.54
CA TYR A 141 12.96 4.99 12.86
C TYR A 141 11.71 5.24 13.70
N TYR A 142 11.65 4.59 14.87
CA TYR A 142 10.51 4.69 15.78
C TYR A 142 10.49 6.01 16.57
N SER A 143 11.53 6.82 16.51
CA SER A 143 11.50 8.19 17.06
C SER A 143 10.87 9.19 16.11
N LEU A 144 10.69 8.85 14.84
CA LEU A 144 10.14 9.75 13.83
C LEU A 144 8.59 9.73 13.87
N PRO A 145 7.92 10.87 14.11
CA PRO A 145 6.46 10.92 14.05
C PRO A 145 5.97 10.75 12.61
N ARG A 146 4.93 9.93 12.42
CA ARG A 146 4.32 9.70 11.09
C ARG A 146 2.83 9.98 11.16
N GLN A 147 2.42 11.02 10.43
CA GLN A 147 1.03 11.42 10.32
C GLN A 147 0.54 11.14 8.89
N PRO A 148 -0.45 10.26 8.69
CA PRO A 148 -1.05 9.97 7.38
C PRO A 148 -1.94 11.11 6.84
N VAL A 149 -1.73 12.35 7.30
CA VAL A 149 -2.53 13.51 6.93
C VAL A 149 -2.17 13.93 5.50
N SER A 150 -3.18 14.04 4.63
CA SER A 150 -3.00 14.53 3.27
C SER A 150 -2.45 15.95 3.28
N GLU A 151 -1.71 16.34 2.25
CA GLU A 151 -1.24 17.73 2.12
C GLU A 151 -2.41 18.72 2.08
N GLU A 152 -3.52 18.32 1.48
CA GLU A 152 -4.76 19.09 1.44
C GLU A 152 -5.32 19.33 2.86
N ASP A 153 -5.31 18.30 3.71
CA ASP A 153 -5.77 18.39 5.09
C ASP A 153 -4.83 19.24 5.95
N LYS A 154 -3.51 19.18 5.70
CA LYS A 154 -2.55 20.07 6.36
C LYS A 154 -2.82 21.53 5.98
N LEU A 155 -3.06 21.79 4.71
CA LEU A 155 -3.29 23.13 4.20
C LEU A 155 -4.63 23.70 4.69
N LYS A 156 -5.68 22.86 4.74
CA LYS A 156 -6.98 23.22 5.33
C LYS A 156 -6.88 23.72 6.77
N ASN A 157 -6.02 23.09 7.57
CA ASN A 157 -5.86 23.41 8.99
C ASN A 157 -4.79 24.48 9.25
N SER A 158 -4.10 24.96 8.21
CA SER A 158 -3.08 26.00 8.32
C SER A 158 -3.68 27.40 8.28
N ASP A 159 -2.91 28.41 8.72
CA ASP A 159 -3.32 29.81 8.59
C ASP A 159 -3.09 30.30 7.17
N LEU A 160 -4.16 30.28 6.36
CA LEU A 160 -4.09 30.78 4.99
C LEU A 160 -4.04 32.31 4.92
N PRO A 161 -3.25 32.89 4.00
CA PRO A 161 -3.31 34.31 3.72
C PRO A 161 -4.69 34.68 3.17
N LYS A 162 -5.20 35.88 3.49
CA LYS A 162 -6.59 36.29 3.22
C LYS A 162 -7.02 36.23 1.75
N ASN A 163 -6.07 36.25 0.82
CA ASN A 163 -6.30 36.20 -0.61
C ASN A 163 -6.21 34.78 -1.20
N LEU A 164 -5.92 33.76 -0.38
CA LEU A 164 -5.83 32.37 -0.81
C LEU A 164 -7.06 31.61 -0.29
N HIS A 165 -7.86 31.12 -1.23
CA HIS A 165 -9.01 30.27 -0.95
C HIS A 165 -8.77 28.89 -1.53
N LEU A 166 -8.90 27.84 -0.69
CA LEU A 166 -8.78 26.46 -1.11
C LEU A 166 -10.17 25.88 -1.36
N GLN A 167 -10.27 25.14 -2.46
CA GLN A 167 -11.47 24.40 -2.81
C GLN A 167 -11.20 22.92 -2.58
N LEU A 168 -11.65 22.43 -1.41
CA LEU A 168 -11.37 21.06 -0.95
C LEU A 168 -12.26 20.04 -1.65
N GLU A 169 -13.53 20.40 -1.87
CA GLU A 169 -14.48 19.52 -2.53
C GLU A 169 -14.21 19.48 -4.03
N PRO A 170 -14.06 18.29 -4.62
CA PRO A 170 -13.84 18.15 -6.05
C PRO A 170 -15.10 18.58 -6.80
N VAL A 171 -15.06 19.74 -7.45
CA VAL A 171 -16.17 20.22 -8.26
C VAL A 171 -16.09 19.60 -9.66
N ARG A 172 -17.14 18.87 -10.03
CA ARG A 172 -17.29 18.28 -11.37
C ARG A 172 -17.82 19.32 -12.34
N PHE A 173 -17.48 19.19 -13.62
CA PHE A 173 -18.06 20.00 -14.69
C PHE A 173 -19.46 19.47 -15.08
N THR A 174 -20.46 19.70 -14.24
CA THR A 174 -21.87 19.43 -14.55
C THR A 174 -22.56 20.70 -15.01
N GLU A 175 -23.79 20.57 -15.52
CA GLU A 175 -24.58 21.70 -16.01
C GLU A 175 -24.85 22.74 -14.92
N ASP A 176 -25.09 22.27 -13.69
CA ASP A 176 -25.40 23.09 -12.53
C ASP A 176 -24.19 23.96 -12.12
N THR A 177 -22.98 23.45 -12.33
CA THR A 177 -21.72 24.13 -12.03
C THR A 177 -21.17 24.99 -13.18
N LYS A 178 -21.86 25.08 -14.34
CA LYS A 178 -21.41 25.86 -15.51
C LYS A 178 -21.16 27.34 -15.18
N SER A 179 -21.93 27.91 -14.25
CA SER A 179 -21.78 29.30 -13.79
C SER A 179 -20.42 29.55 -13.14
N PHE A 180 -19.95 28.61 -12.31
CA PHE A 180 -18.66 28.71 -11.63
C PHE A 180 -17.48 28.73 -12.62
N PHE A 181 -17.58 27.96 -13.70
CA PHE A 181 -16.52 27.84 -14.71
C PHE A 181 -16.68 28.78 -15.92
N LYS A 182 -17.62 29.73 -15.90
CA LYS A 182 -17.87 30.68 -17.00
C LYS A 182 -18.01 29.98 -18.36
N ASP A 183 -18.79 28.90 -18.38
CA ASP A 183 -19.03 28.05 -19.56
C ASP A 183 -17.78 27.40 -20.18
N LYS A 184 -16.67 27.36 -19.44
CA LYS A 184 -15.47 26.61 -19.82
C LYS A 184 -15.54 25.21 -19.26
N THR A 185 -15.30 24.22 -20.10
CA THR A 185 -15.17 22.80 -19.71
C THR A 185 -13.70 22.40 -19.76
N ALA A 186 -13.25 21.54 -18.84
CA ALA A 186 -11.92 20.91 -18.92
C ALA A 186 -11.74 20.07 -20.20
N PHE A 187 -12.85 19.71 -20.84
CA PHE A 187 -12.93 18.78 -21.96
C PHE A 187 -13.42 19.49 -23.24
N PRO A 188 -12.68 20.50 -23.75
CA PRO A 188 -13.09 21.20 -24.95
C PRO A 188 -13.10 20.24 -26.15
N GLN A 189 -14.10 20.38 -27.03
CA GLN A 189 -14.21 19.63 -28.29
C GLN A 189 -14.36 18.10 -28.15
N ARG A 190 -14.67 17.58 -26.96
CA ARG A 190 -14.97 16.15 -26.76
C ARG A 190 -16.20 15.95 -25.91
N ASP A 191 -16.94 14.90 -26.25
CA ASP A 191 -18.09 14.45 -25.47
C ASP A 191 -17.62 13.63 -24.28
N THR A 192 -18.36 13.72 -23.18
CA THR A 192 -18.13 12.92 -21.98
C THR A 192 -19.13 11.77 -21.99
N ILE A 193 -18.72 10.61 -22.49
CA ILE A 193 -19.60 9.43 -22.65
C ILE A 193 -19.33 8.46 -21.51
N VAL A 194 -20.39 8.05 -20.79
CA VAL A 194 -20.31 6.99 -19.78
C VAL A 194 -20.48 5.65 -20.48
N THR A 195 -19.37 4.94 -20.68
CA THR A 195 -19.34 3.69 -21.48
C THR A 195 -19.85 2.47 -20.73
N SER A 196 -19.64 2.42 -19.42
CA SER A 196 -19.99 1.27 -18.57
C SER A 196 -21.50 1.13 -18.35
N LEU A 197 -22.05 -0.07 -18.57
CA LEU A 197 -23.48 -0.35 -18.39
C LEU A 197 -23.96 -0.06 -16.96
N LYS A 198 -23.17 -0.44 -15.94
CA LYS A 198 -23.49 -0.22 -14.52
C LYS A 198 -23.67 1.27 -14.18
N TYR A 199 -22.80 2.13 -14.70
CA TYR A 199 -22.78 3.54 -14.32
C TYR A 199 -23.55 4.45 -15.27
N ARG A 200 -24.04 3.94 -16.41
CA ARG A 200 -24.82 4.70 -17.40
C ARG A 200 -26.09 5.33 -16.81
N ASN A 201 -26.71 4.68 -15.84
CA ASN A 201 -27.91 5.17 -15.16
C ASN A 201 -27.60 6.13 -14.00
N ILE A 202 -26.39 6.05 -13.45
CA ILE A 202 -25.96 6.83 -12.28
C ILE A 202 -25.35 8.17 -12.72
N TYR A 203 -24.57 8.15 -13.80
CA TYR A 203 -23.90 9.34 -14.31
C TYR A 203 -24.42 9.69 -15.70
N LYS A 204 -24.86 10.94 -15.86
CA LYS A 204 -25.25 11.49 -17.16
C LYS A 204 -24.01 11.85 -17.97
N GLY A 205 -23.97 11.39 -19.23
CA GLY A 205 -22.99 11.87 -20.19
C GLY A 205 -23.26 13.33 -20.58
N TYR A 206 -22.23 14.02 -21.05
CA TYR A 206 -22.31 15.40 -21.54
C TYR A 206 -21.93 15.45 -23.02
N GLN A 207 -22.81 16.01 -23.85
CA GLN A 207 -22.53 16.27 -25.26
C GLN A 207 -22.07 17.72 -25.43
N ASN A 208 -20.94 17.91 -26.12
CA ASN A 208 -20.40 19.23 -26.33
C ASN A 208 -21.12 19.90 -27.52
N PRO A 209 -21.86 21.00 -27.30
CA PRO A 209 -22.62 21.64 -28.36
C PRO A 209 -21.73 22.23 -29.48
N LYS A 210 -20.42 22.41 -29.24
CA LYS A 210 -19.50 23.05 -30.19
C LYS A 210 -18.91 22.13 -31.26
N ILE A 211 -19.17 20.82 -31.25
CA ILE A 211 -18.61 19.88 -32.24
C ILE A 211 -19.52 19.77 -33.49
N TYR A 212 -20.82 20.02 -33.34
CA TYR A 212 -21.80 19.82 -34.41
C TYR A 212 -22.29 21.13 -35.03
N THR A 213 -21.39 22.00 -35.48
CA THR A 213 -21.78 22.83 -36.63
C THR A 213 -21.89 21.88 -37.82
N LYS A 214 -23.10 21.39 -38.09
CA LYS A 214 -23.44 20.69 -39.35
C LYS A 214 -22.84 21.50 -40.49
N LYS A 215 -21.82 20.96 -41.18
CA LYS A 215 -21.53 21.40 -42.55
C LYS A 215 -22.79 21.11 -43.34
N LYS A 216 -23.63 22.13 -43.56
CA LYS A 216 -24.74 22.05 -44.50
C LYS A 216 -24.12 21.78 -45.88
N GLY A 217 -24.47 20.65 -46.47
CA GLY A 217 -24.24 20.39 -47.89
C GLY A 217 -23.16 19.36 -48.17
N TYR A 218 -23.55 18.09 -48.19
CA TYR A 218 -23.25 17.21 -49.32
C TYR A 218 -24.50 16.36 -49.57
N SER A 219 -25.24 16.74 -50.61
CA SER A 219 -26.26 15.93 -51.26
C SER A 219 -25.53 15.03 -52.25
N TYR A 220 -25.56 13.72 -52.05
CA TYR A 220 -25.11 12.78 -53.07
C TYR A 220 -26.28 12.61 -54.06
N PHE A 221 -26.09 13.12 -55.28
CA PHE A 221 -26.83 12.71 -56.47
C PHE A 221 -26.29 11.36 -56.96
#